data_AF-A0A1H0IY17-F1
#
_entry.id   AF-A0A1H0IY17-F1
#
_cell.length_a   1.000
_cell.length_b   1.000
_cell.length_c   1.000
_cell.angle_alpha   90.00
_cell.angle_beta   90.00
_cell.angle_gamma   90.00
#
_symmetry.space_group_name_H-M   'P 1'
#
loop_
_entity.id
_entity.type
_entity.pdbx_description
1 polymer ?
#
loop_
_entity_poly.entity_id
_entity_poly.type
_entity_poly.pdbx_seq_one_letter_code
_entity_poly.pdbx_strand_id
1 'polypeptide(L)'
;MITHTDSFQKHLNIISLLLMTVDKQPATTYITSSLSDYKLSKKDLNDWYAENFESLPLYTSDKSDEVTILSSFMHYYRQYHGNEDFIDTLGERIRELEDLERDSILLDIDEYINEWIDNVFYGFARIIKKLRKEPVFACIPNDLLVIKNLLKFYKEVREAEDIQLNFFHHISLPKRVADVMTDMLILLLSDKVELITLEPTLDQPLQNPGSTLTEASNDIFKINWLAPQQEFAELIHQLTEKGYLSLPDMSMASQARHLARIFDFSATQRKQNPDVANNLLAVLKPVQDKNLKTTTYSYLKPTYKMKFDSIPYRPHKKKPKAR
;
A
#
# COMPACT_ATOMS: atom_id res chain seq x y z
N MET A 1 -1.56 22.51 15.96
CA MET A 1 -2.64 21.72 15.32
C MET A 1 -3.47 22.56 14.32
N ILE A 2 -2.94 23.68 13.80
CA ILE A 2 -3.69 24.68 12.99
C ILE A 2 -2.98 25.01 11.65
N THR A 3 -1.84 24.39 11.33
CA THR A 3 -0.97 24.92 10.24
C THR A 3 -1.33 24.50 8.82
N HIS A 4 -2.24 23.53 8.62
CA HIS A 4 -2.50 22.98 7.27
C HIS A 4 -3.96 22.91 6.84
N THR A 5 -4.94 23.29 7.67
CA THR A 5 -6.37 23.28 7.28
C THR A 5 -6.61 24.15 6.04
N ASP A 6 -5.97 25.33 5.98
CA ASP A 6 -6.03 26.23 4.82
C ASP A 6 -5.35 25.63 3.58
N SER A 7 -4.28 24.84 3.79
CA SER A 7 -3.61 24.13 2.71
C SER A 7 -4.52 23.03 2.14
N PHE A 8 -5.14 22.21 2.98
CA PHE A 8 -6.04 21.13 2.53
C PHE A 8 -7.29 21.68 1.84
N GLN A 9 -7.92 22.71 2.38
CA GLN A 9 -9.06 23.35 1.71
C GLN A 9 -8.67 23.94 0.35
N LYS A 10 -7.46 24.50 0.23
CA LYS A 10 -6.94 24.97 -1.05
C LYS A 10 -6.74 23.82 -2.05
N HIS A 11 -6.24 22.66 -1.62
CA HIS A 11 -6.11 21.49 -2.50
C HIS A 11 -7.47 20.93 -2.92
N LEU A 12 -8.46 20.89 -2.02
CA LEU A 12 -9.84 20.53 -2.36
C LEU A 12 -10.42 21.47 -3.43
N ASN A 13 -10.30 22.78 -3.23
CA ASN A 13 -10.76 23.76 -4.22
C ASN A 13 -10.04 23.60 -5.58
N ILE A 14 -8.76 23.21 -5.57
CA ILE A 14 -8.01 22.90 -6.81
C ILE A 14 -8.56 21.63 -7.46
N ILE A 15 -8.86 20.58 -6.70
CA ILE A 15 -9.45 19.34 -7.23
C ILE A 15 -10.79 19.64 -7.89
N SER A 16 -11.70 20.31 -7.18
CA SER A 16 -13.02 20.66 -7.72
C SER A 16 -12.86 21.52 -8.99
N LEU A 17 -11.92 22.47 -9.01
CA LEU A 17 -11.64 23.25 -10.21
C LEU A 17 -11.10 22.39 -11.36
N LEU A 18 -10.18 21.46 -11.10
CA LEU A 18 -9.60 20.57 -12.12
C LEU A 18 -10.64 19.61 -12.71
N LEU A 19 -11.57 19.12 -11.90
CA LEU A 19 -12.70 18.31 -12.35
C LEU A 19 -13.68 19.14 -13.17
N MET A 20 -14.02 20.34 -12.69
CA MET A 20 -15.10 21.18 -13.23
C MET A 20 -14.64 22.21 -14.26
N THR A 21 -13.34 22.30 -14.58
CA THR A 21 -12.78 23.47 -15.29
C THR A 21 -13.59 23.85 -16.55
N VAL A 22 -14.23 25.00 -16.43
CA VAL A 22 -15.23 25.59 -17.34
C VAL A 22 -14.59 26.21 -18.60
N ASP A 23 -13.26 26.36 -18.66
CA ASP A 23 -12.55 27.08 -19.75
C ASP A 23 -11.47 26.28 -20.49
N LYS A 24 -11.16 25.05 -20.07
CA LYS A 24 -10.27 24.11 -20.78
C LYS A 24 -10.95 22.76 -20.73
N GLN A 25 -11.15 22.14 -21.89
CA GLN A 25 -11.97 20.94 -22.07
C GLN A 25 -11.99 20.05 -20.81
N PRO A 26 -13.16 19.89 -20.15
CA PRO A 26 -13.24 19.12 -18.92
C PRO A 26 -12.69 17.71 -19.13
N ALA A 27 -12.24 17.05 -18.06
CA ALA A 27 -11.66 15.71 -18.14
C ALA A 27 -12.67 14.75 -18.79
N THR A 28 -12.31 14.09 -19.89
CA THR A 28 -13.24 13.18 -20.59
C THR A 28 -13.73 12.11 -19.62
N THR A 29 -15.05 11.96 -19.50
CA THR A 29 -15.68 11.09 -18.52
C THR A 29 -16.27 9.88 -19.23
N TYR A 30 -15.89 8.69 -18.80
CA TYR A 30 -16.45 7.44 -19.30
C TYR A 30 -17.10 6.67 -18.16
N ILE A 31 -18.37 6.30 -18.36
CA ILE A 31 -19.02 5.29 -17.52
C ILE A 31 -18.80 3.95 -18.21
N THR A 32 -18.10 3.05 -17.53
CA THR A 32 -17.99 1.66 -17.99
C THR A 32 -19.07 0.84 -17.32
N SER A 33 -19.96 0.26 -18.10
CA SER A 33 -21.00 -0.61 -17.57
C SER A 33 -20.43 -1.98 -17.25
N SER A 34 -20.60 -2.37 -15.98
CA SER A 34 -20.20 -3.68 -15.46
C SER A 34 -21.45 -4.39 -14.96
N LEU A 35 -21.96 -5.33 -15.75
CA LEU A 35 -23.07 -6.18 -15.35
C LEU A 35 -22.53 -7.34 -14.52
N SER A 36 -22.55 -7.19 -13.20
CA SER A 36 -22.45 -8.33 -12.30
C SER A 36 -23.69 -8.34 -11.41
N ASP A 37 -24.67 -9.18 -11.74
CA ASP A 37 -25.90 -9.42 -10.97
C ASP A 37 -25.61 -10.13 -9.64
N TYR A 38 -24.83 -9.48 -8.77
CA TYR A 38 -24.49 -10.00 -7.46
C TYR A 38 -25.14 -9.15 -6.38
N LYS A 39 -26.05 -9.77 -5.63
CA LYS A 39 -26.58 -9.21 -4.40
C LYS A 39 -25.45 -9.21 -3.37
N LEU A 40 -24.84 -8.05 -3.13
CA LEU A 40 -23.80 -7.91 -2.11
C LEU A 40 -24.42 -8.10 -0.74
N SER A 41 -23.75 -8.82 0.16
CA SER A 41 -24.15 -8.83 1.56
C SER A 41 -23.77 -7.50 2.21
N LYS A 42 -24.37 -7.18 3.37
CA LYS A 42 -23.95 -6.01 4.17
C LYS A 42 -22.45 -6.04 4.50
N LYS A 43 -21.88 -7.24 4.68
CA LYS A 43 -20.45 -7.41 4.90
C LYS A 43 -19.66 -7.00 3.65
N ASP A 44 -20.06 -7.47 2.48
CA ASP A 44 -19.37 -7.15 1.23
C ASP A 44 -19.41 -5.65 0.93
N LEU A 45 -20.53 -4.98 1.21
CA LEU A 45 -20.65 -3.52 1.11
C LEU A 45 -19.73 -2.78 2.08
N ASN A 46 -19.63 -3.25 3.34
CA ASN A 46 -18.72 -2.68 4.32
C ASN A 46 -17.24 -2.87 3.94
N ASP A 47 -16.90 -4.07 3.42
CA ASP A 47 -15.54 -4.38 2.99
C ASP A 47 -15.18 -3.53 1.76
N TRP A 48 -16.07 -3.41 0.77
CA TRP A 48 -15.91 -2.52 -0.38
C TRP A 48 -15.75 -1.05 0.04
N TYR A 49 -16.56 -0.56 0.97
CA TYR A 49 -16.44 0.81 1.47
C TYR A 49 -15.11 1.02 2.19
N ALA A 50 -14.69 0.07 3.03
CA ALA A 50 -13.42 0.15 3.72
C ALA A 50 -12.21 0.18 2.77
N GLU A 51 -12.27 -0.57 1.66
CA GLU A 51 -11.23 -0.58 0.63
C GLU A 51 -11.15 0.74 -0.14
N ASN A 52 -12.27 1.43 -0.36
CA ASN A 52 -12.34 2.64 -1.19
C ASN A 52 -12.27 3.95 -0.41
N PHE A 53 -12.76 3.99 0.83
CA PHE A 53 -12.94 5.20 1.62
C PHE A 53 -12.17 5.17 2.95
N GLU A 54 -11.74 4.00 3.42
CA GLU A 54 -11.00 3.85 4.69
C GLU A 54 -9.64 3.17 4.52
N SER A 55 -8.98 3.42 3.38
CA SER A 55 -7.69 2.85 3.04
C SER A 55 -6.74 3.93 2.51
N LEU A 56 -5.43 3.63 2.59
CA LEU A 56 -4.40 4.42 1.92
C LEU A 56 -4.01 3.72 0.61
N PRO A 57 -3.80 4.46 -0.50
CA PRO A 57 -3.48 3.86 -1.79
C PRO A 57 -2.13 3.16 -1.75
N LEU A 58 -2.09 1.88 -2.12
CA LEU A 58 -0.86 1.07 -2.15
C LEU A 58 -0.45 0.65 -3.56
N TYR A 59 -1.24 1.02 -4.57
CA TYR A 59 -1.06 0.59 -5.95
C TYR A 59 -0.95 1.82 -6.86
N THR A 60 -0.26 1.62 -7.97
CA THR A 60 -0.16 2.60 -9.05
C THR A 60 -0.90 2.12 -10.28
N SER A 61 -1.26 3.08 -11.13
CA SER A 61 -1.71 2.86 -12.50
C SER A 61 -0.86 3.71 -13.44
N ASP A 62 -0.96 3.43 -14.74
CA ASP A 62 -0.47 4.36 -15.76
C ASP A 62 -1.20 5.71 -15.63
N LYS A 63 -0.56 6.78 -16.10
CA LYS A 63 -1.17 8.10 -16.16
C LYS A 63 -2.46 8.07 -16.99
N SER A 64 -3.48 8.74 -16.49
CA SER A 64 -4.72 8.98 -17.22
C SER A 64 -4.93 10.49 -17.40
N ASP A 65 -5.48 10.91 -18.54
CA ASP A 65 -6.03 12.26 -18.70
C ASP A 65 -7.56 12.26 -18.52
N GLU A 66 -8.14 11.09 -18.33
CA GLU A 66 -9.58 10.83 -18.37
C GLU A 66 -10.08 10.39 -17.00
N VAL A 67 -11.34 10.73 -16.74
CA VAL A 67 -12.12 10.17 -15.64
C VAL A 67 -12.81 8.92 -16.16
N THR A 68 -12.58 7.77 -15.53
CA THR A 68 -13.35 6.55 -15.82
C THR A 68 -13.96 6.04 -14.53
N ILE A 69 -15.25 5.79 -14.52
CA ILE A 69 -15.95 5.19 -13.37
C ILE A 69 -16.73 3.97 -13.84
N LEU A 70 -16.66 2.88 -13.07
CA LEU A 70 -17.56 1.76 -13.31
C LEU A 70 -18.91 2.05 -12.66
N SER A 71 -20.00 1.77 -13.36
CA SER A 71 -21.36 1.95 -12.83
C SER A 71 -21.61 1.18 -11.53
N SER A 72 -20.92 0.05 -11.34
CA SER A 72 -20.93 -0.71 -10.10
C SER A 72 -20.42 0.08 -8.88
N PHE A 73 -19.45 0.97 -9.06
CA PHE A 73 -18.94 1.82 -7.98
C PHE A 73 -20.05 2.73 -7.43
N MET A 74 -20.71 3.46 -8.33
CA MET A 74 -21.81 4.38 -7.97
C MET A 74 -22.96 3.63 -7.31
N HIS A 75 -23.27 2.44 -7.83
CA HIS A 75 -24.29 1.58 -7.24
C HIS A 75 -23.95 1.16 -5.81
N TYR A 76 -22.72 0.70 -5.56
CA TYR A 76 -22.28 0.28 -4.23
C TYR A 76 -22.20 1.43 -3.25
N TYR A 77 -21.75 2.61 -3.69
CA TYR A 77 -21.79 3.84 -2.89
C TYR A 77 -23.22 4.15 -2.43
N ARG A 78 -24.17 4.23 -3.38
CA ARG A 78 -25.58 4.50 -3.07
C ARG A 78 -26.20 3.44 -2.15
N GLN A 79 -25.86 2.16 -2.32
CA GLN A 79 -26.32 1.09 -1.43
C GLN A 79 -25.74 1.18 -0.02
N TYR A 80 -24.51 1.67 0.14
CA TYR A 80 -23.89 1.83 1.45
C TYR A 80 -24.51 3.00 2.23
N HIS A 81 -24.76 4.14 1.56
CA HIS A 81 -25.32 5.35 2.19
C HIS A 81 -26.85 5.36 2.26
N GLY A 82 -27.53 4.68 1.33
CA GLY A 82 -28.98 4.58 1.28
C GLY A 82 -29.53 3.51 2.20
N ASN A 83 -30.53 3.85 3.02
CA ASN A 83 -31.41 2.88 3.70
C ASN A 83 -32.47 2.30 2.73
N GLU A 84 -32.21 2.27 1.43
CA GLU A 84 -33.17 1.73 0.48
C GLU A 84 -33.21 0.20 0.61
N ASP A 85 -34.42 -0.34 0.68
CA ASP A 85 -34.64 -1.76 0.48
C ASP A 85 -33.89 -2.19 -0.79
N PHE A 86 -33.24 -3.37 -0.76
CA PHE A 86 -32.55 -3.96 -1.90
C PHE A 86 -33.46 -3.98 -3.14
N ILE A 87 -33.46 -2.92 -3.96
CA ILE A 87 -34.31 -2.83 -5.14
C ILE A 87 -33.73 -3.77 -6.21
N ASP A 88 -34.63 -4.62 -6.69
CA ASP A 88 -34.37 -5.69 -7.64
C ASP A 88 -33.92 -5.11 -9.00
N THR A 89 -32.72 -5.54 -9.40
CA THR A 89 -32.05 -5.40 -10.70
C THR A 89 -31.17 -4.16 -10.90
N LEU A 90 -29.88 -4.37 -10.61
CA LEU A 90 -28.73 -3.56 -11.01
C LEU A 90 -28.80 -3.09 -12.48
N GLY A 91 -29.36 -3.91 -13.38
CA GLY A 91 -29.49 -3.61 -14.80
C GLY A 91 -30.43 -2.44 -15.17
N GLU A 92 -31.45 -2.13 -14.36
CA GLU A 92 -32.29 -0.93 -14.57
C GLU A 92 -31.58 0.32 -14.07
N ARG A 93 -30.92 0.21 -12.91
CA ARG A 93 -30.11 1.31 -12.34
C ARG A 93 -28.87 1.65 -13.17
N ILE A 94 -28.20 0.68 -13.78
CA ILE A 94 -27.07 0.95 -14.68
C ILE A 94 -27.53 1.78 -15.89
N ARG A 95 -28.75 1.56 -16.42
CA ARG A 95 -29.29 2.38 -17.51
C ARG A 95 -29.60 3.80 -17.06
N GLU A 96 -30.18 3.98 -15.87
CA GLU A 96 -30.35 5.31 -15.28
C GLU A 96 -29.01 6.03 -15.03
N LEU A 97 -27.95 5.28 -14.72
CA LEU A 97 -26.60 5.82 -14.56
C LEU A 97 -25.94 6.16 -15.91
N GLU A 98 -26.20 5.40 -16.97
CA GLU A 98 -25.75 5.69 -18.34
C GLU A 98 -26.38 6.98 -18.90
N ASP A 99 -27.56 7.36 -18.40
CA ASP A 99 -28.27 8.60 -18.76
C ASP A 99 -27.87 9.82 -17.92
N LEU A 100 -26.95 9.67 -16.95
CA LEU A 100 -26.51 10.80 -16.12
C LEU A 100 -25.73 11.83 -16.94
N GLU A 101 -26.09 13.10 -16.74
CA GLU A 101 -25.32 14.21 -17.28
C GLU A 101 -23.91 14.20 -16.70
N ARG A 102 -22.93 14.47 -17.55
CA ARG A 102 -21.51 14.49 -17.22
C ARG A 102 -21.19 15.31 -15.97
N ASP A 103 -21.82 16.46 -15.82
CA ASP A 103 -21.60 17.36 -14.68
C ASP A 103 -22.07 16.73 -13.38
N SER A 104 -23.13 15.91 -13.40
CA SER A 104 -23.57 15.13 -12.23
C SER A 104 -22.54 14.09 -11.82
N ILE A 105 -21.88 13.43 -12.78
CA ILE A 105 -20.86 12.42 -12.49
C ILE A 105 -19.61 13.07 -11.88
N LEU A 106 -19.22 14.24 -12.38
CA LEU A 106 -18.09 14.98 -11.83
C LEU A 106 -18.38 15.50 -10.42
N LEU A 107 -19.64 15.87 -10.12
CA LEU A 107 -20.07 16.22 -8.77
C LEU A 107 -20.00 15.02 -7.83
N ASP A 108 -20.50 13.85 -8.27
CA ASP A 108 -20.41 12.61 -7.50
C ASP A 108 -18.94 12.27 -7.19
N ILE A 109 -18.02 12.42 -8.16
CA ILE A 109 -16.58 12.16 -7.94
C ILE A 109 -15.95 13.17 -6.97
N ASP A 110 -16.32 14.44 -7.05
CA ASP A 110 -15.88 15.45 -6.09
C ASP A 110 -16.35 15.09 -4.67
N GLU A 111 -17.60 14.63 -4.51
CA GLU A 111 -18.12 14.11 -3.25
C GLU A 111 -17.31 12.91 -2.74
N TYR A 112 -17.03 11.93 -3.61
CA TYR A 112 -16.26 10.74 -3.23
C TYR A 112 -14.84 11.09 -2.77
N ILE A 113 -14.19 12.06 -3.44
CA ILE A 113 -12.87 12.54 -3.07
C ILE A 113 -12.91 13.24 -1.71
N ASN A 114 -13.89 14.14 -1.50
CA ASN A 114 -14.06 14.82 -0.22
C ASN A 114 -14.27 13.82 0.92
N GLU A 115 -15.14 12.84 0.75
CA GLU A 115 -15.40 11.82 1.76
C GLU A 115 -14.15 10.96 2.05
N TRP A 116 -13.43 10.51 1.02
CA TRP A 116 -12.18 9.77 1.22
C TRP A 116 -11.16 10.60 2.00
N ILE A 117 -11.01 11.90 1.68
CA ILE A 117 -10.10 12.80 2.38
C ILE A 117 -10.52 12.92 3.85
N ASP A 118 -11.78 13.22 4.14
CA ASP A 118 -12.27 13.34 5.52
C ASP A 118 -12.01 12.05 6.31
N ASN A 119 -12.31 10.90 5.72
CA ASN A 119 -12.05 9.61 6.34
C ASN A 119 -10.55 9.37 6.60
N VAL A 120 -9.67 9.76 5.68
CA VAL A 120 -8.22 9.65 5.88
C VAL A 120 -7.74 10.60 6.97
N PHE A 121 -8.26 11.83 7.03
CA PHE A 121 -7.91 12.83 8.02
C PHE A 121 -8.32 12.45 9.44
N TYR A 122 -9.61 12.21 9.62
CA TYR A 122 -10.20 11.94 10.94
C TYR A 122 -10.03 10.48 11.35
N GLY A 123 -9.96 9.56 10.39
CA GLY A 123 -9.79 8.12 10.60
C GLY A 123 -8.33 7.63 10.57
N PHE A 124 -7.34 8.52 10.42
CA PHE A 124 -5.94 8.15 10.20
C PHE A 124 -5.41 7.05 11.13
N ALA A 125 -5.65 7.17 12.44
CA ALA A 125 -5.17 6.20 13.43
C ALA A 125 -5.81 4.80 13.25
N ARG A 126 -7.08 4.75 12.83
CA ARG A 126 -7.77 3.49 12.49
C ARG A 126 -7.17 2.90 11.21
N ILE A 127 -6.93 3.73 10.21
CA ILE A 127 -6.37 3.32 8.92
C ILE A 127 -4.96 2.74 9.09
N ILE A 128 -4.06 3.39 9.82
CA ILE A 128 -2.72 2.86 10.08
C ILE A 128 -2.77 1.51 10.81
N LYS A 129 -3.67 1.33 11.78
CA LYS A 129 -3.86 0.03 12.45
C LYS A 129 -4.34 -1.07 11.51
N LYS A 130 -5.22 -0.75 10.54
CA LYS A 130 -5.62 -1.69 9.49
C LYS A 130 -4.44 -1.99 8.56
N LEU A 131 -3.73 -0.95 8.14
CA LEU A 131 -2.61 -1.03 7.22
C LEU A 131 -1.48 -1.93 7.74
N ARG A 132 -1.24 -1.96 9.05
CA ARG A 132 -0.28 -2.88 9.68
C ARG A 132 -0.64 -4.37 9.53
N LYS A 133 -1.89 -4.68 9.23
CA LYS A 133 -2.33 -6.05 8.95
C LYS A 133 -2.13 -6.43 7.49
N GLU A 134 -1.88 -5.45 6.62
CA GLU A 134 -1.59 -5.72 5.21
C GLU A 134 -0.26 -6.48 5.06
N PRO A 135 -0.18 -7.45 4.13
CA PRO A 135 1.01 -8.29 3.98
C PRO A 135 2.31 -7.51 3.79
N VAL A 136 2.26 -6.36 3.11
CA VAL A 136 3.43 -5.51 2.85
C VAL A 136 3.98 -4.83 4.12
N PHE A 137 3.15 -4.67 5.16
CA PHE A 137 3.51 -4.02 6.42
C PHE A 137 3.45 -4.93 7.65
N ALA A 138 3.02 -6.18 7.51
CA ALA A 138 2.79 -7.13 8.60
C ALA A 138 4.00 -7.34 9.54
N CYS A 139 5.21 -7.06 9.07
CA CYS A 139 6.46 -7.19 9.83
C CYS A 139 7.10 -5.87 10.24
N ILE A 140 6.45 -4.73 10.01
CA ILE A 140 6.94 -3.43 10.44
C ILE A 140 6.41 -3.16 11.86
N PRO A 141 7.28 -3.17 12.89
CA PRO A 141 6.82 -3.10 14.28
C PRO A 141 6.35 -1.70 14.69
N ASN A 142 6.69 -0.68 13.90
CA ASN A 142 6.54 0.73 14.24
C ASN A 142 5.72 1.48 13.18
N ASP A 143 4.63 2.10 13.62
CA ASP A 143 3.76 2.95 12.80
C ASP A 143 4.55 4.06 12.09
N LEU A 144 5.57 4.63 12.73
CA LEU A 144 6.45 5.63 12.14
C LEU A 144 7.19 5.10 10.90
N LEU A 145 7.63 3.84 10.93
CA LEU A 145 8.31 3.23 9.80
C LEU A 145 7.32 2.94 8.66
N VAL A 146 6.08 2.55 8.98
CA VAL A 146 5.01 2.40 7.98
C VAL A 146 4.76 3.74 7.28
N ILE A 147 4.58 4.81 8.07
CA ILE A 147 4.33 6.16 7.57
C ILE A 147 5.51 6.66 6.71
N LYS A 148 6.76 6.46 7.16
CA LYS A 148 7.96 6.85 6.38
C LYS A 148 8.07 6.11 5.05
N ASN A 149 7.72 4.82 5.03
CA ASN A 149 7.72 4.03 3.79
C ASN A 149 6.65 4.53 2.80
N LEU A 150 5.44 4.80 3.28
CA LEU A 150 4.38 5.38 2.45
C LEU A 150 4.77 6.77 1.93
N LEU A 151 5.33 7.62 2.79
CA LEU A 151 5.77 8.96 2.41
C LEU A 151 6.83 8.92 1.31
N LYS A 152 7.78 7.97 1.39
CA LYS A 152 8.77 7.76 0.33
C LYS A 152 8.10 7.31 -0.97
N PHE A 153 7.27 6.27 -0.91
CA PHE A 153 6.55 5.74 -2.07
C PHE A 153 5.70 6.83 -2.77
N TYR A 154 4.97 7.64 -2.00
CA TYR A 154 4.14 8.71 -2.56
C TYR A 154 4.96 9.81 -3.23
N LYS A 155 6.12 10.18 -2.65
CA LYS A 155 7.06 11.12 -3.29
C LYS A 155 7.59 10.58 -4.61
N GLU A 156 7.99 9.32 -4.65
CA GLU A 156 8.48 8.66 -5.88
C GLU A 156 7.41 8.64 -6.98
N VAL A 157 6.16 8.27 -6.63
CA VAL A 157 5.04 8.28 -7.60
C VAL A 157 4.71 9.71 -8.04
N ARG A 158 4.79 10.68 -7.13
CA ARG A 158 4.52 12.09 -7.42
C ARG A 158 5.51 12.70 -8.40
N GLU A 159 6.77 12.29 -8.32
CA GLU A 159 7.86 12.73 -9.22
C GLU A 159 7.81 12.03 -10.58
N ALA A 160 7.18 10.85 -10.66
CA ALA A 160 7.07 10.11 -11.91
C ALA A 160 6.04 10.74 -12.87
N GLU A 161 6.41 10.83 -14.15
CA GLU A 161 5.57 11.44 -15.19
C GLU A 161 4.53 10.47 -15.78
N ASP A 162 4.81 9.17 -15.73
CA ASP A 162 4.10 8.11 -16.45
C ASP A 162 3.14 7.29 -15.59
N ILE A 163 3.24 7.38 -14.26
CA ILE A 163 2.39 6.68 -13.31
C ILE A 163 1.67 7.64 -12.36
N GLN A 164 0.65 7.13 -11.67
CA GLN A 164 -0.11 7.83 -10.64
C GLN A 164 -0.59 6.85 -9.55
N LEU A 165 -0.96 7.35 -8.37
CA LEU A 165 -1.59 6.54 -7.33
C LEU A 165 -3.03 6.18 -7.70
N ASN A 166 -3.43 4.96 -7.40
CA ASN A 166 -4.82 4.52 -7.53
C ASN A 166 -5.55 4.67 -6.19
N PHE A 167 -6.42 5.68 -6.10
CA PHE A 167 -7.15 6.03 -4.87
C PHE A 167 -8.40 5.20 -4.64
N PHE A 168 -9.07 4.78 -5.72
CA PHE A 168 -10.34 4.08 -5.66
C PHE A 168 -10.27 2.82 -6.52
N HIS A 169 -10.80 1.72 -6.00
CA HIS A 169 -11.10 0.56 -6.83
C HIS A 169 -12.22 0.95 -7.79
N HIS A 170 -11.97 0.88 -9.09
CA HIS A 170 -12.95 1.15 -10.15
C HIS A 170 -13.25 2.62 -10.49
N ILE A 171 -12.45 3.57 -9.98
CA ILE A 171 -12.38 4.93 -10.53
C ILE A 171 -10.95 5.20 -10.99
N SER A 172 -10.79 5.57 -12.26
CA SER A 172 -9.57 6.19 -12.77
C SER A 172 -9.73 7.70 -12.75
N LEU A 173 -8.83 8.39 -12.05
CA LEU A 173 -8.78 9.85 -12.00
C LEU A 173 -7.73 10.36 -13.00
N PRO A 174 -7.89 11.59 -13.53
CA PRO A 174 -6.83 12.24 -14.28
C PRO A 174 -5.58 12.42 -13.39
N LYS A 175 -4.38 12.26 -13.96
CA LYS A 175 -3.11 12.38 -13.25
C LYS A 175 -3.00 13.68 -12.49
N ARG A 176 -3.51 14.79 -13.04
CA ARG A 176 -3.50 16.09 -12.35
C ARG A 176 -4.29 16.07 -11.04
N VAL A 177 -5.41 15.37 -11.00
CA VAL A 177 -6.22 15.21 -9.77
C VAL A 177 -5.51 14.25 -8.81
N ALA A 178 -5.04 13.11 -9.31
CA ALA A 178 -4.30 12.13 -8.52
C ALA A 178 -3.02 12.73 -7.89
N ASP A 179 -2.28 13.56 -8.63
CA ASP A 179 -1.08 14.26 -8.16
C ASP A 179 -1.43 15.23 -7.01
N VAL A 180 -2.52 15.98 -7.12
CA VAL A 180 -2.97 16.91 -6.05
C VAL A 180 -3.39 16.14 -4.80
N MET A 181 -4.11 15.02 -4.96
CA MET A 181 -4.44 14.13 -3.84
C MET A 181 -3.18 13.49 -3.23
N THR A 182 -2.18 13.18 -4.06
CA THR A 182 -0.88 12.65 -3.61
C THR A 182 -0.12 13.71 -2.81
N ASP A 183 -0.14 14.98 -3.25
CA ASP A 183 0.44 16.10 -2.52
C ASP A 183 -0.21 16.27 -1.14
N MET A 184 -1.53 16.10 -1.04
CA MET A 184 -2.24 16.10 0.24
C MET A 184 -1.79 14.95 1.16
N LEU A 185 -1.63 13.73 0.63
CA LEU A 185 -1.12 12.60 1.39
C LEU A 185 0.32 12.84 1.88
N ILE A 186 1.19 13.38 1.02
CA ILE A 186 2.57 13.71 1.38
C ILE A 186 2.59 14.72 2.53
N LEU A 187 1.75 15.76 2.46
CA LEU A 187 1.63 16.76 3.52
C LEU A 187 1.16 16.13 4.83
N LEU A 188 0.05 15.38 4.79
CA LEU A 188 -0.50 14.70 5.96
C LEU A 188 0.53 13.75 6.60
N LEU A 189 1.17 12.89 5.81
CA LEU A 189 2.15 11.94 6.35
C LEU A 189 3.40 12.64 6.89
N SER A 190 3.84 13.73 6.26
CA SER A 190 4.97 14.54 6.76
C SER A 190 4.66 15.13 8.14
N ASP A 191 3.47 15.71 8.31
CA ASP A 191 3.01 16.22 9.61
C ASP A 191 2.96 15.11 10.67
N LYS A 192 2.47 13.92 10.30
CA LYS A 192 2.42 12.77 11.22
C LYS A 192 3.81 12.29 11.62
N VAL A 193 4.77 12.26 10.68
CA VAL A 193 6.16 11.93 11.01
C VAL A 193 6.70 12.94 12.02
N GLU A 194 6.54 14.23 11.75
CA GLU A 194 7.03 15.30 12.62
C GLU A 194 6.47 15.17 14.04
N LEU A 195 5.14 15.03 14.16
CA LEU A 195 4.46 14.87 15.45
C LEU A 195 4.95 13.64 16.23
N ILE A 196 5.13 12.50 15.56
CA ILE A 196 5.62 11.27 16.21
C ILE A 196 7.09 11.41 16.61
N THR A 197 7.91 12.12 15.81
CA THR A 197 9.32 12.36 16.14
C THR A 197 9.52 13.41 17.25
N LEU A 198 8.55 14.30 17.44
CA LEU A 198 8.55 15.30 18.50
C LEU A 198 7.98 14.77 19.82
N GLU A 199 7.42 13.55 19.88
CA GLU A 199 7.09 12.91 21.15
C GLU A 199 8.38 12.78 21.99
N PRO A 200 8.51 13.51 23.11
CA PRO A 200 9.71 13.43 23.90
C PRO A 200 9.71 12.06 24.57
N THR A 201 10.63 11.18 24.16
CA THR A 201 11.17 10.20 25.10
C THR A 201 11.64 10.98 26.32
N LEU A 202 10.91 10.84 27.42
CA LEU A 202 11.02 11.59 28.67
C LEU A 202 12.39 11.51 29.38
N ASP A 203 13.42 10.92 28.76
CA ASP A 203 14.72 10.64 29.38
C ASP A 203 15.94 10.85 28.46
N GLN A 204 15.89 11.71 27.43
CA GLN A 204 17.10 12.07 26.70
C GLN A 204 17.35 13.59 26.68
N PRO A 205 18.57 14.05 27.02
CA PRO A 205 18.90 15.46 27.02
C PRO A 205 18.88 15.99 25.58
N LEU A 206 18.14 17.09 25.40
CA LEU A 206 18.01 17.87 24.17
C LEU A 206 19.37 18.06 23.49
N GLN A 207 19.59 17.37 22.38
CA GLN A 207 20.60 17.75 21.40
C GLN A 207 19.93 18.58 20.31
N ASN A 208 20.47 19.80 20.16
CA ASN A 208 20.09 20.92 19.30
C ASN A 208 19.28 20.57 18.02
N PRO A 209 18.17 21.29 17.75
CA PRO A 209 17.47 21.23 16.47
C PRO A 209 18.23 22.10 15.47
N GLY A 210 19.14 21.47 14.74
CA GLY A 210 20.01 22.14 13.78
C GLY A 210 20.52 21.21 12.70
N SER A 211 19.67 20.32 12.17
CA SER A 211 20.00 19.60 10.94
C SER A 211 18.92 19.88 9.89
N THR A 212 19.23 20.81 9.01
CA THR A 212 18.69 20.91 7.67
C THR A 212 18.58 19.51 7.07
N LEU A 213 17.39 19.16 6.58
CA LEU A 213 17.14 17.99 5.75
C LEU A 213 18.07 18.06 4.54
N THR A 214 19.22 17.41 4.63
CA THR A 214 20.06 17.13 3.46
C THR A 214 19.31 16.16 2.56
N GLU A 215 19.17 16.58 1.30
CA GLU A 215 18.68 15.82 0.15
C GLU A 215 19.13 14.36 0.24
N ALA A 216 18.15 13.45 0.26
CA ALA A 216 18.42 12.03 0.27
C ALA A 216 19.04 11.63 -1.08
N SER A 217 20.30 11.25 -1.02
CA SER A 217 21.05 10.61 -2.10
C SER A 217 20.27 9.43 -2.70
N ASN A 218 20.44 9.25 -4.03
CA ASN A 218 19.96 8.13 -4.85
C ASN A 218 20.54 6.76 -4.41
N ASP A 219 20.31 6.35 -3.16
CA ASP A 219 20.61 5.00 -2.70
C ASP A 219 19.42 4.09 -2.98
N ILE A 220 19.69 3.10 -3.83
CA ILE A 220 18.80 1.99 -4.23
C ILE A 220 17.99 1.52 -3.01
N PHE A 221 16.66 1.58 -3.12
CA PHE A 221 15.68 1.18 -2.12
C PHE A 221 16.07 -0.13 -1.41
N LYS A 222 16.24 -0.08 -0.08
CA LYS A 222 16.42 -1.26 0.77
C LYS A 222 15.46 -1.25 1.97
N ILE A 223 14.88 -2.41 2.26
CA ILE A 223 14.04 -2.69 3.42
C ILE A 223 14.95 -3.04 4.59
N ASN A 224 14.95 -2.23 5.66
CA ASN A 224 15.77 -2.50 6.84
C ASN A 224 15.29 -3.74 7.60
N TRP A 225 16.10 -4.78 7.65
CA TRP A 225 15.87 -5.99 8.44
C TRP A 225 16.60 -5.90 9.79
N LEU A 226 15.82 -5.80 10.87
CA LEU A 226 16.32 -5.52 12.23
C LEU A 226 16.49 -6.78 13.09
N ALA A 227 16.08 -7.95 12.60
CA ALA A 227 16.30 -9.22 13.27
C ALA A 227 17.60 -9.90 12.77
N PRO A 228 18.14 -10.90 13.47
CA PRO A 228 19.25 -11.69 12.95
C PRO A 228 18.97 -12.26 11.55
N GLN A 229 19.99 -12.35 10.69
CA GLN A 229 19.88 -12.96 9.35
C GLN A 229 19.38 -14.42 9.38
N GLN A 230 19.57 -15.09 10.52
CA GLN A 230 19.03 -16.41 10.81
C GLN A 230 17.49 -16.43 10.75
N GLU A 231 16.85 -15.41 11.33
CA GLU A 231 15.40 -15.27 11.36
C GLU A 231 14.87 -14.91 9.96
N PHE A 232 15.64 -14.13 9.19
CA PHE A 232 15.31 -13.84 7.80
C PHE A 232 15.28 -15.11 6.95
N ALA A 233 16.28 -15.98 7.11
CA ALA A 233 16.34 -17.26 6.39
C ALA A 233 15.17 -18.18 6.76
N GLU A 234 14.81 -18.25 8.05
CA GLU A 234 13.62 -18.98 8.51
C GLU A 234 12.34 -18.43 7.85
N LEU A 235 12.16 -17.11 7.80
CA LEU A 235 11.00 -16.47 7.20
C LEU A 235 10.89 -16.80 5.71
N ILE A 236 11.96 -16.62 4.93
CA ILE A 236 11.97 -16.94 3.49
C ILE A 236 11.64 -18.40 3.25
N HIS A 237 12.17 -19.31 4.07
CA HIS A 237 11.86 -20.73 3.98
C HIS A 237 10.38 -21.02 4.29
N GLN A 238 9.85 -20.49 5.40
CA GLN A 238 8.46 -20.70 5.80
C GLN A 238 7.47 -20.12 4.78
N LEU A 239 7.74 -18.94 4.21
CA LEU A 239 6.91 -18.35 3.17
C LEU A 239 6.94 -19.17 1.87
N THR A 240 8.08 -19.78 1.54
CA THR A 240 8.21 -20.65 0.37
C THR A 240 7.48 -21.98 0.57
N GLU A 241 7.71 -22.64 1.71
CA GLU A 241 7.09 -23.92 2.06
C GLU A 241 5.56 -23.83 2.14
N LYS A 242 5.05 -22.71 2.67
CA LYS A 242 3.62 -22.45 2.85
C LYS A 242 2.95 -21.78 1.65
N GLY A 243 3.66 -21.62 0.54
CA GLY A 243 3.10 -21.16 -0.73
C GLY A 243 2.78 -19.67 -0.83
N TYR A 244 3.36 -18.84 0.03
CA TYR A 244 3.25 -17.36 -0.07
C TYR A 244 4.20 -16.77 -1.09
N LEU A 245 5.37 -17.40 -1.25
CA LEU A 245 6.41 -16.92 -2.13
C LEU A 245 6.88 -18.06 -3.03
N SER A 246 7.06 -17.77 -4.31
CA SER A 246 7.76 -18.67 -5.23
C SER A 246 9.07 -18.01 -5.59
N LEU A 247 10.18 -18.56 -5.08
CA LEU A 247 11.50 -18.07 -5.48
C LEU A 247 11.72 -18.41 -6.96
N PRO A 248 12.26 -17.46 -7.76
CA PRO A 248 12.56 -17.73 -9.16
C PRO A 248 13.57 -18.87 -9.29
N ASP A 249 13.46 -19.63 -10.38
CA ASP A 249 14.34 -20.77 -10.69
C ASP A 249 15.74 -20.27 -11.08
N MET A 250 16.55 -19.99 -10.07
CA MET A 250 17.92 -19.49 -10.19
C MET A 250 18.77 -20.00 -9.03
N SER A 251 20.10 -19.88 -9.17
CA SER A 251 21.02 -20.34 -8.13
C SER A 251 20.77 -19.65 -6.78
N MET A 252 20.95 -20.36 -5.67
CA MET A 252 20.83 -19.80 -4.32
C MET A 252 21.73 -18.57 -4.09
N ALA A 253 22.91 -18.54 -4.72
CA ALA A 253 23.79 -17.38 -4.70
C ALA A 253 23.15 -16.16 -5.38
N SER A 254 22.45 -16.37 -6.50
CA SER A 254 21.69 -15.31 -7.18
C SER A 254 20.47 -14.86 -6.37
N GLN A 255 19.78 -15.78 -5.70
CA GLN A 255 18.67 -15.45 -4.80
C GLN A 255 19.15 -14.62 -3.60
N ALA A 256 20.24 -15.04 -2.95
CA ALA A 256 20.83 -14.30 -1.83
C ALA A 256 21.28 -12.89 -2.24
N ARG A 257 21.84 -12.71 -3.44
CA ARG A 257 22.17 -11.38 -3.99
C ARG A 257 20.93 -10.52 -4.25
N HIS A 258 19.85 -11.10 -4.80
CA HIS A 258 18.60 -10.37 -4.99
C HIS A 258 17.99 -9.94 -3.65
N LEU A 259 17.97 -10.83 -2.67
CA LEU A 259 17.51 -10.51 -1.32
C LEU A 259 18.39 -9.44 -0.66
N ALA A 260 19.72 -9.51 -0.80
CA ALA A 260 20.65 -8.50 -0.30
C ALA A 260 20.54 -7.12 -0.99
N ARG A 261 19.93 -7.07 -2.19
CA ARG A 261 19.62 -5.81 -2.89
C ARG A 261 18.33 -5.19 -2.38
N ILE A 262 17.36 -6.01 -1.97
CA ILE A 262 16.05 -5.58 -1.49
C ILE A 262 16.09 -5.29 0.01
N PHE A 263 16.89 -6.00 0.79
CA PHE A 263 16.94 -5.90 2.24
C PHE A 263 18.29 -5.38 2.73
N ASP A 264 18.26 -4.41 3.64
CA ASP A 264 19.43 -3.92 4.36
C ASP A 264 19.56 -4.64 5.71
N PHE A 265 20.75 -5.18 5.96
CA PHE A 265 21.12 -5.87 7.20
C PHE A 265 22.18 -5.12 7.99
N SER A 266 22.50 -3.88 7.61
CA SER A 266 23.50 -3.03 8.25
C SER A 266 23.33 -3.00 9.79
N ALA A 267 22.10 -2.89 10.27
CA ALA A 267 21.76 -2.84 11.70
C ALA A 267 22.00 -4.15 12.46
N THR A 268 22.14 -5.29 11.78
CA THR A 268 22.18 -6.64 12.40
C THR A 268 23.47 -7.39 12.11
N GLN A 269 24.41 -6.75 11.43
CA GLN A 269 25.73 -7.30 11.14
C GLN A 269 26.66 -7.22 12.35
N ARG A 270 27.35 -8.34 12.63
CA ARG A 270 28.34 -8.43 13.72
C ARG A 270 29.73 -7.87 13.38
N LYS A 271 30.03 -7.61 12.09
CA LYS A 271 31.33 -7.12 11.62
C LYS A 271 31.13 -6.02 10.58
N GLN A 272 31.98 -4.99 10.62
CA GLN A 272 31.97 -3.82 9.73
C GLN A 272 32.33 -4.11 8.25
N ASN A 273 32.44 -5.36 7.81
CA ASN A 273 32.84 -5.70 6.44
C ASN A 273 31.65 -6.30 5.65
N PRO A 274 31.23 -5.70 4.50
CA PRO A 274 29.86 -5.80 4.01
C PRO A 274 29.75 -6.78 2.84
N ASP A 275 29.79 -8.09 3.11
CA ASP A 275 29.30 -9.07 2.13
C ASP A 275 28.00 -9.71 2.60
N VAL A 276 26.96 -8.88 2.62
CA VAL A 276 25.59 -9.23 3.01
C VAL A 276 25.10 -10.44 2.22
N ALA A 277 25.40 -10.47 0.92
CA ALA A 277 24.93 -11.53 0.03
C ALA A 277 25.60 -12.87 0.35
N ASN A 278 26.91 -12.89 0.61
CA ASN A 278 27.60 -14.11 1.01
C ASN A 278 27.19 -14.58 2.41
N ASN A 279 26.94 -13.65 3.33
CA ASN A 279 26.41 -14.00 4.65
C ASN A 279 25.00 -14.61 4.55
N LEU A 280 24.11 -13.98 3.78
CA LEU A 280 22.76 -14.51 3.49
C LEU A 280 22.81 -15.88 2.82
N LEU A 281 23.70 -16.07 1.85
CA LEU A 281 23.88 -17.37 1.19
C LEU A 281 24.26 -18.46 2.20
N ALA A 282 25.13 -18.16 3.16
CA ALA A 282 25.54 -19.14 4.17
C ALA A 282 24.39 -19.59 5.10
N VAL A 283 23.43 -18.69 5.38
CA VAL A 283 22.28 -19.01 6.22
C VAL A 283 21.11 -19.61 5.43
N LEU A 284 20.93 -19.23 4.16
CA LEU A 284 19.89 -19.76 3.27
C LEU A 284 20.24 -21.15 2.71
N LYS A 285 21.53 -21.47 2.55
CA LYS A 285 21.95 -22.73 1.96
C LYS A 285 21.63 -23.90 2.91
N PRO A 286 20.97 -24.95 2.43
CA PRO A 286 20.82 -26.18 3.19
C PRO A 286 22.18 -26.85 3.44
N VAL A 287 22.38 -27.31 4.66
CA VAL A 287 23.51 -28.13 5.10
C VAL A 287 23.09 -29.59 5.08
N GLN A 288 23.81 -30.42 4.35
CA GLN A 288 23.62 -31.87 4.46
C GLN A 288 24.26 -32.35 5.77
N ASP A 289 23.43 -32.91 6.65
CA ASP A 289 23.94 -33.66 7.78
C ASP A 289 24.41 -35.03 7.27
N LYS A 290 25.73 -35.19 7.20
CA LYS A 290 26.37 -36.43 6.73
C LYS A 290 26.03 -37.65 7.60
N ASN A 291 25.64 -37.43 8.86
CA ASN A 291 25.32 -38.51 9.79
C ASN A 291 23.85 -38.93 9.69
N LEU A 292 22.94 -37.99 9.40
CA LEU A 292 21.50 -38.26 9.34
C LEU A 292 20.94 -38.42 7.91
N LYS A 293 21.75 -38.17 6.88
CA LYS A 293 21.32 -38.12 5.45
C LYS A 293 20.12 -37.18 5.23
N THR A 294 19.89 -36.24 6.13
CA THR A 294 18.82 -35.25 6.05
C THR A 294 19.40 -33.89 5.65
N THR A 295 18.58 -33.12 4.95
CA THR A 295 18.90 -31.74 4.60
C THR A 295 18.38 -30.86 5.73
N THR A 296 19.29 -30.23 6.47
CA THR A 296 18.95 -29.29 7.54
C THR A 296 19.36 -27.88 7.13
N TYR A 297 18.73 -26.86 7.69
CA TYR A 297 19.15 -25.48 7.43
C TYR A 297 20.10 -25.02 8.54
N SER A 298 21.08 -24.18 8.19
CA SER A 298 22.07 -23.62 9.12
C SER A 298 21.45 -22.95 10.36
N TYR A 299 20.20 -22.48 10.23
CA TYR A 299 19.43 -21.83 11.28
C TYR A 299 18.67 -22.80 12.22
N LEU A 300 18.49 -24.07 11.86
CA LEU A 300 17.82 -25.09 12.67
C LEU A 300 18.80 -25.78 13.61
N LYS A 301 19.39 -25.03 14.54
CA LYS A 301 20.17 -25.63 15.64
C LYS A 301 19.22 -26.31 16.65
N PRO A 302 19.66 -27.36 17.37
CA PRO A 302 18.79 -28.11 18.29
C PRO A 302 18.08 -27.27 19.38
N THR A 303 18.65 -26.13 19.75
CA THR A 303 18.10 -25.22 20.77
C THR A 303 17.32 -24.05 20.18
N TYR A 304 17.21 -23.94 18.86
CA TYR A 304 16.54 -22.83 18.20
C TYR A 304 15.03 -23.06 18.16
N LYS A 305 14.28 -22.14 18.77
CA LYS A 305 12.82 -22.13 18.70
C LYS A 305 12.39 -21.38 17.44
N MET A 306 11.70 -22.07 16.54
CA MET A 306 11.11 -21.46 15.35
C MET A 306 10.16 -20.33 15.75
N LYS A 307 10.30 -19.19 15.08
CA LYS A 307 9.48 -17.99 15.30
C LYS A 307 8.33 -17.88 14.31
N PHE A 308 8.45 -18.50 13.14
CA PHE A 308 7.52 -18.36 12.01
C PHE A 308 6.73 -19.65 11.71
N ASP A 309 6.72 -20.60 12.64
CA ASP A 309 5.94 -21.84 12.58
C ASP A 309 4.43 -21.58 12.44
N SER A 310 3.95 -20.47 13.03
CA SER A 310 2.53 -20.15 13.15
C SER A 310 1.93 -19.53 11.89
N ILE A 311 2.74 -19.22 10.87
CA ILE A 311 2.25 -18.75 9.57
C ILE A 311 1.29 -19.82 9.01
N PRO A 312 0.04 -19.51 8.65
CA PRO A 312 -0.91 -20.51 8.19
C PRO A 312 -0.52 -21.06 6.80
N TYR A 313 -0.88 -22.30 6.48
CA TYR A 313 -0.60 -22.87 5.16
C TYR A 313 -1.52 -22.26 4.11
N ARG A 314 -0.97 -21.75 3.00
CA ARG A 314 -1.77 -21.33 1.84
C ARG A 314 -1.75 -22.45 0.80
N PRO A 315 -2.87 -23.15 0.55
CA PRO A 315 -2.89 -24.18 -0.48
C PRO A 315 -2.60 -23.53 -1.83
N HIS A 316 -1.56 -24.04 -2.52
CA HIS A 316 -1.34 -23.70 -3.92
C HIS A 316 -2.65 -24.01 -4.67
N LYS A 317 -3.29 -22.98 -5.24
CA LYS A 317 -4.31 -23.21 -6.27
C LYS A 317 -3.64 -24.06 -7.34
N LYS A 318 -4.07 -25.32 -7.49
CA LYS A 318 -3.60 -26.21 -8.57
C LYS A 318 -3.70 -25.40 -9.85
N LYS A 319 -2.58 -25.23 -10.57
CA LYS A 319 -2.61 -24.68 -11.93
C LYS A 319 -3.70 -25.43 -12.69
N PRO A 320 -4.68 -24.75 -13.33
CA PRO A 320 -5.60 -25.44 -14.20
C PRO A 320 -4.75 -26.20 -15.23
N LYS A 321 -5.01 -27.50 -15.38
CA LYS A 321 -4.41 -28.27 -16.47
C LYS A 321 -4.78 -27.54 -17.76
N ALA A 322 -3.78 -27.11 -18.52
CA ALA A 322 -3.99 -26.63 -19.87
C ALA A 322 -4.81 -27.70 -20.60
N ARG A 323 -5.98 -27.30 -21.10
CA ARG A 323 -6.82 -28.10 -21.98
C ARG A 323 -6.44 -27.80 -23.42
#